data_AF-A0A9W8QCQ3-F1
#
_entry.id   AF-A0A9W8QCQ3-F1
#
_cell.length_a   1.000
_cell.length_b   1.000
_cell.length_c   1.000
_cell.angle_alpha   90.00
_cell.angle_beta   90.00
_cell.angle_gamma   90.00
#
_symmetry.space_group_name_H-M   'P 1'
#
loop_
_entity.id
_entity.type
_entity.pdbx_description
1 polymer ?
#
loop_
_entity_poly.entity_id
_entity_poly.type
_entity_poly.pdbx_seq_one_letter_code
_entity_poly.pdbx_strand_id
1 'polypeptide(L)'
;MEMWRAETEAKWNRVKSERTHKEATFASVLGTILRGVEINSTSTVSAFGNYILIHGLVQQIFLQRQSIDLDLTEKCFEQATLDRMDKALRSWQHCWSVAPESTLDPLSRNGPVAFNSTALLRIAYIRLTVDLGPYRSVMTRNPACLAKSVYGGTGMNLARSPSTDLAMLQCTRVLGIIVKKGIAFERKLLGMIAAIVNETLYASQVQKDSEASGRIRRLAAFTVRIWADALRGEPILHMVKTISDGLSLAADKLISAN
;
A
#
# COMPACT_ATOMS: atom_id res chain seq x y z
N MET A 1 -1.27 -28.79 5.25
CA MET A 1 -0.23 -28.35 6.21
C MET A 1 0.91 -27.73 5.42
N GLU A 2 1.45 -26.59 5.84
CA GLU A 2 2.53 -25.91 5.12
C GLU A 2 3.87 -26.64 5.34
N MET A 3 4.69 -26.78 4.30
CA MET A 3 5.98 -27.49 4.37
C MET A 3 6.90 -26.92 5.45
N TRP A 4 7.01 -25.60 5.52
CA TRP A 4 7.82 -24.87 6.51
C TRP A 4 7.34 -25.00 7.95
N ARG A 5 6.22 -25.70 8.19
CA ARG A 5 5.71 -26.05 9.52
C ARG A 5 5.85 -27.55 9.82
N ALA A 6 6.54 -28.32 8.97
CA ALA A 6 6.83 -29.71 9.22
C ALA A 6 7.92 -29.83 10.31
N GLU A 7 7.58 -30.48 11.41
CA GLU A 7 8.49 -30.69 12.55
C GLU A 7 9.54 -31.79 12.28
N THR A 8 9.33 -32.61 11.25
CA THR A 8 10.21 -33.74 10.91
C THR A 8 10.40 -33.88 9.41
N GLU A 9 11.54 -34.42 9.02
CA GLU A 9 11.89 -34.69 7.63
C GLU A 9 10.88 -35.61 6.93
N ALA A 10 10.41 -36.66 7.62
CA ALA A 10 9.40 -37.57 7.08
C ALA A 10 8.08 -36.84 6.75
N LYS A 11 7.67 -35.89 7.61
CA LYS A 11 6.47 -35.06 7.43
C LYS A 11 6.67 -34.06 6.30
N TRP A 12 7.86 -33.47 6.17
CA TRP A 12 8.24 -32.60 5.04
C TRP A 12 8.16 -33.35 3.71
N ASN A 13 8.81 -34.52 3.62
CA ASN A 13 8.87 -35.33 2.41
C ASN A 13 7.49 -35.83 1.98
N ARG A 14 6.62 -36.19 2.94
CA ARG A 14 5.23 -36.58 2.65
C ARG A 14 4.42 -35.42 2.05
N VAL A 15 4.48 -34.24 2.67
CA VAL A 15 3.81 -33.03 2.15
C VAL A 15 4.39 -32.63 0.78
N LYS A 16 5.67 -32.88 0.53
CA LYS A 16 6.33 -32.67 -0.76
C LYS A 16 5.87 -33.63 -1.84
N SER A 17 5.71 -34.91 -1.54
CA SER A 17 5.21 -35.90 -2.49
C SER A 17 3.71 -35.75 -2.80
N GLU A 18 2.93 -35.22 -1.84
CA GLU A 18 1.49 -34.98 -2.01
C GLU A 18 1.19 -33.73 -2.89
N ARG A 19 2.19 -32.88 -3.16
CA ARG A 19 2.02 -31.74 -4.06
C ARG A 19 2.05 -32.19 -5.52
N THR A 20 0.91 -32.02 -6.19
CA THR A 20 0.75 -32.22 -7.63
C THR A 20 1.22 -31.03 -8.48
N HIS A 21 1.44 -29.86 -7.86
CA HIS A 21 1.87 -28.64 -8.54
C HIS A 21 3.39 -28.53 -8.64
N LYS A 22 3.92 -28.46 -9.86
CA LYS A 22 5.32 -28.07 -10.10
C LYS A 22 5.48 -26.58 -9.81
N GLU A 23 6.32 -26.24 -8.84
CA GLU A 23 6.68 -24.84 -8.57
C GLU A 23 7.40 -24.26 -9.81
N ALA A 24 6.78 -23.29 -10.46
CA ALA A 24 7.38 -22.60 -11.60
C ALA A 24 8.43 -21.60 -11.10
N THR A 25 9.59 -21.55 -11.77
CA THR A 25 10.64 -20.60 -11.41
C THR A 25 10.25 -19.18 -11.83
N PHE A 26 10.71 -18.17 -11.08
CA PHE A 26 10.48 -16.77 -11.41
C PHE A 26 10.83 -16.44 -12.87
N ALA A 27 12.00 -16.85 -13.34
CA ALA A 27 12.46 -16.57 -14.70
C ALA A 27 11.56 -17.21 -15.77
N SER A 28 11.08 -18.44 -15.52
CA SER A 28 10.16 -19.15 -16.42
C SER A 28 8.82 -18.42 -16.53
N VAL A 29 8.24 -18.05 -15.39
CA VAL A 29 6.94 -17.37 -15.33
C VAL A 29 7.03 -15.96 -15.92
N LEU A 30 8.03 -15.16 -15.52
CA LEU A 30 8.25 -13.83 -16.06
C LEU A 30 8.47 -13.86 -17.57
N GLY A 31 9.31 -14.77 -18.07
CA GLY A 31 9.54 -14.93 -19.50
C GLY A 31 8.28 -15.29 -20.27
N THR A 32 7.39 -16.11 -19.68
CA THR A 32 6.11 -16.49 -20.28
C THR A 32 5.15 -15.30 -20.36
N ILE A 33 5.03 -14.53 -19.28
CA ILE A 33 4.23 -13.30 -19.22
C ILE A 33 4.72 -12.28 -20.25
N LEU A 34 6.04 -12.05 -20.33
CA LEU A 34 6.63 -11.07 -21.24
C LEU A 34 6.51 -11.46 -22.73
N ARG A 35 6.42 -12.76 -23.02
CA ARG A 35 6.08 -13.28 -24.37
C ARG A 35 4.59 -13.16 -24.69
N GLY A 36 3.76 -12.73 -23.73
CA GLY A 36 2.31 -12.61 -23.90
C GLY A 36 1.60 -13.98 -23.96
N VAL A 37 2.21 -15.03 -23.42
CA VAL A 37 1.59 -16.35 -23.29
C VAL A 37 0.82 -16.39 -21.96
N GLU A 38 -0.41 -16.89 -21.99
CA GLU A 38 -1.22 -17.04 -20.78
C GLU A 38 -0.61 -18.12 -19.87
N ILE A 39 -0.61 -17.87 -18.56
CA ILE A 39 -0.13 -18.84 -17.59
C ILE A 39 -1.26 -19.85 -17.36
N ASN A 40 -1.04 -21.10 -17.79
CA ASN A 40 -1.98 -22.19 -17.58
C ASN A 40 -2.35 -22.32 -16.10
N SER A 41 -3.64 -22.53 -15.80
CA SER A 41 -4.23 -22.59 -14.46
C SER A 41 -3.63 -23.68 -13.54
N THR A 42 -2.82 -24.59 -14.08
CA THR A 42 -2.15 -25.68 -13.34
C THR A 42 -0.92 -25.21 -12.55
N SER A 43 -0.36 -24.04 -12.89
CA SER A 43 0.77 -23.42 -12.18
C SER A 43 0.26 -22.24 -11.35
N THR A 44 -0.21 -22.51 -10.13
CA THR A 44 -0.66 -21.44 -9.22
C THR A 44 0.55 -20.64 -8.72
N VAL A 45 0.59 -19.35 -9.04
CA VAL A 45 1.58 -18.43 -8.48
C VAL A 45 1.13 -18.02 -7.07
N SER A 46 2.01 -18.14 -6.07
CA SER A 46 1.70 -17.71 -4.69
C SER A 46 1.57 -16.19 -4.56
N ALA A 47 1.02 -15.67 -3.46
CA ALA A 47 0.94 -14.22 -3.25
C ALA A 47 2.34 -13.56 -3.23
N PHE A 48 3.32 -14.23 -2.61
CA PHE A 48 4.72 -13.79 -2.66
C PHE A 48 5.32 -13.90 -4.07
N GLY A 49 5.03 -14.99 -4.80
CA GLY A 49 5.45 -15.12 -6.20
C GLY A 49 4.91 -13.97 -7.07
N ASN A 50 3.64 -13.63 -6.91
CA ASN A 50 3.03 -12.47 -7.58
C ASN A 50 3.70 -11.15 -7.17
N TYR A 51 4.05 -10.98 -5.90
CA TYR A 51 4.79 -9.81 -5.42
C TYR A 51 6.16 -9.68 -6.10
N ILE A 52 6.93 -10.77 -6.22
CA ILE A 52 8.22 -10.74 -6.91
C ILE A 52 8.05 -10.56 -8.43
N LEU A 53 7.02 -11.15 -9.04
CA LEU A 53 6.72 -10.98 -10.47
C LEU A 53 6.42 -9.52 -10.82
N ILE A 54 5.65 -8.79 -10.01
CA ILE A 54 5.35 -7.39 -10.32
C ILE A 54 6.60 -6.51 -10.20
N HIS A 55 7.52 -6.81 -9.28
CA HIS A 55 8.84 -6.15 -9.24
C HIS A 55 9.62 -6.39 -10.54
N GLY A 56 9.65 -7.63 -11.03
CA GLY A 56 10.28 -7.95 -12.31
C GLY A 56 9.68 -7.17 -13.49
N LEU A 57 8.35 -7.04 -13.54
CA LEU A 57 7.67 -6.25 -14.58
C LEU A 57 7.98 -4.75 -14.46
N VAL A 58 7.99 -4.18 -13.26
CA VAL A 58 8.39 -2.78 -13.02
C VAL A 58 9.83 -2.53 -13.47
N GLN A 59 10.75 -3.46 -13.15
CA GLN A 59 12.14 -3.38 -13.59
C GLN A 59 12.28 -3.46 -15.11
N GLN A 60 11.52 -4.33 -15.78
CA GLN A 60 11.53 -4.42 -17.25
C GLN A 60 11.01 -3.14 -17.91
N ILE A 61 9.92 -2.56 -17.39
CA ILE A 61 9.42 -1.26 -17.86
C ILE A 61 10.49 -0.18 -17.67
N PHE A 62 11.18 -0.17 -16.52
CA PHE A 62 12.26 0.78 -16.26
C PHE A 62 13.43 0.64 -17.24
N LEU A 63 13.92 -0.59 -17.45
CA LEU A 63 15.05 -0.85 -18.34
C LEU A 63 14.73 -0.50 -19.80
N GLN A 64 13.53 -0.85 -20.27
CA GLN A 64 13.07 -0.50 -21.62
C GLN A 64 12.97 1.01 -21.83
N ARG A 65 12.60 1.76 -20.80
CA ARG A 65 12.61 3.23 -20.86
C ARG A 65 14.02 3.80 -20.88
N GLN A 66 14.95 3.22 -20.11
CA GLN A 66 16.34 3.65 -20.14
C GLN A 66 17.03 3.35 -21.47
N SER A 67 16.71 2.24 -22.13
CA SER A 67 17.29 1.95 -23.45
C SER A 67 16.87 2.95 -24.51
N ILE A 68 15.65 3.50 -24.43
CA ILE A 68 15.17 4.55 -25.34
C ILE A 68 15.88 5.88 -25.07
N ASP A 69 16.18 6.23 -23.81
CA ASP A 69 16.89 7.49 -23.48
C ASP A 69 18.34 7.49 -24.00
N LEU A 70 18.92 6.31 -24.24
CA LEU A 70 20.23 6.14 -24.87
C LEU A 70 20.18 6.25 -26.41
N ASP A 71 18.98 6.12 -27.01
CA ASP A 71 18.78 6.23 -28.45
C ASP A 71 18.47 7.70 -28.82
N LEU A 72 19.35 8.33 -29.59
CA LEU A 72 19.34 9.79 -29.82
C LEU A 72 18.29 10.23 -30.86
N THR A 73 17.51 9.30 -31.42
CA THR A 73 16.46 9.54 -32.42
C THR A 73 15.06 9.36 -31.81
N GLU A 74 14.16 10.31 -32.11
CA GLU A 74 12.75 10.43 -31.70
C GLU A 74 12.27 9.61 -30.48
N LYS A 75 12.07 10.34 -29.37
CA LYS A 75 11.69 9.86 -28.02
C LYS A 75 10.24 9.33 -27.92
N CYS A 76 9.87 8.32 -28.68
CA CYS A 76 8.57 7.68 -28.52
C CYS A 76 8.74 6.22 -28.10
N PHE A 77 8.09 5.85 -26.99
CA PHE A 77 8.06 4.47 -26.54
C PHE A 77 7.24 3.67 -27.56
N GLU A 78 7.88 2.71 -28.24
CA GLU A 78 7.28 1.95 -29.33
C GLU A 78 5.92 1.36 -28.93
N GLN A 79 4.89 1.58 -29.76
CA GLN A 79 3.52 1.12 -29.47
C GLN A 79 3.46 -0.40 -29.26
N ALA A 80 4.23 -1.18 -30.04
CA ALA A 80 4.31 -2.63 -29.87
C ALA A 80 4.88 -3.04 -28.50
N THR A 81 5.79 -2.24 -27.94
CA THR A 81 6.34 -2.46 -26.59
C THR A 81 5.33 -2.06 -25.52
N LEU A 82 4.52 -1.01 -25.73
CA LEU A 82 3.40 -0.66 -24.84
C LEU A 82 2.39 -1.80 -24.74
N ASP A 83 1.94 -2.31 -25.89
CA ASP A 83 0.92 -3.35 -25.96
C ASP A 83 1.41 -4.65 -25.32
N ARG A 84 2.69 -4.99 -25.53
CA ARG A 84 3.34 -6.14 -24.88
C ARG A 84 3.35 -6.02 -23.37
N MET A 85 3.74 -4.85 -22.84
CA MET A 85 3.79 -4.61 -21.40
C MET A 85 2.39 -4.53 -20.78
N ASP A 86 1.41 -3.94 -21.47
CA ASP A 86 0.01 -3.95 -21.01
C ASP A 86 -0.54 -5.37 -20.91
N LYS A 87 -0.31 -6.20 -21.94
CA LYS A 87 -0.69 -7.62 -21.93
C LYS A 87 -0.01 -8.39 -20.78
N ALA A 88 1.27 -8.11 -20.53
CA ALA A 88 2.00 -8.69 -19.41
C ALA A 88 1.39 -8.30 -18.05
N LEU A 89 1.04 -7.03 -17.86
CA LEU A 89 0.39 -6.54 -16.63
C LEU A 89 -1.00 -7.14 -16.41
N ARG A 90 -1.78 -7.34 -17.49
CA ARG A 90 -3.09 -8.02 -17.41
C ARG A 90 -2.95 -9.50 -17.04
N SER A 91 -1.97 -10.19 -17.63
CA SER A 91 -1.67 -11.59 -17.27
C SER A 91 -1.27 -11.70 -15.80
N TRP A 92 -0.45 -10.76 -15.31
CA TRP A 92 -0.14 -10.66 -13.89
C TRP A 92 -1.39 -10.42 -13.03
N GLN A 93 -2.28 -9.50 -13.41
CA GLN A 93 -3.53 -9.24 -12.68
C GLN A 93 -4.40 -10.50 -12.57
N HIS A 94 -4.48 -11.29 -13.64
CA HIS A 94 -5.18 -12.56 -13.63
C HIS A 94 -4.55 -13.53 -12.63
N CYS A 95 -3.22 -13.73 -12.68
CA CYS A 95 -2.48 -14.58 -11.75
C CYS A 95 -2.65 -14.14 -10.29
N TRP A 96 -2.67 -12.83 -10.06
CA TRP A 96 -2.91 -12.27 -8.73
C TRP A 96 -4.35 -12.55 -8.27
N SER A 97 -5.35 -12.43 -9.14
CA SER A 97 -6.77 -12.65 -8.78
C SER A 97 -7.14 -14.10 -8.49
N VAL A 98 -6.46 -15.07 -9.11
CA VAL A 98 -6.72 -16.51 -8.90
C VAL A 98 -5.90 -17.09 -7.74
N ALA A 99 -4.90 -16.37 -7.25
CA ALA A 99 -4.07 -16.85 -6.15
C ALA A 99 -4.85 -16.81 -4.82
N PRO A 100 -4.93 -17.94 -4.08
CA PRO A 100 -5.79 -18.06 -2.90
C PRO A 100 -5.38 -17.13 -1.74
N GLU A 101 -4.13 -16.69 -1.73
CA GLU A 101 -3.56 -15.81 -0.70
C GLU A 101 -3.67 -14.32 -1.05
N SER A 102 -4.09 -13.98 -2.27
CA SER A 102 -4.23 -12.60 -2.74
C SER A 102 -5.51 -11.99 -2.19
N THR A 103 -5.36 -11.10 -1.22
CA THR A 103 -6.50 -10.41 -0.61
C THR A 103 -6.18 -8.95 -0.34
N LEU A 104 -7.18 -8.09 -0.57
CA LEU A 104 -7.10 -6.67 -0.22
C LEU A 104 -7.65 -6.40 1.19
N ASP A 105 -7.99 -7.42 1.95
CA ASP A 105 -8.40 -7.27 3.35
C ASP A 105 -7.20 -6.92 4.23
N PRO A 106 -7.16 -5.72 4.85
CA PRO A 106 -6.07 -5.31 5.73
C PRO A 106 -5.95 -6.16 6.99
N LEU A 107 -7.02 -6.86 7.37
CA LEU A 107 -7.07 -7.70 8.56
C LEU A 107 -6.61 -9.14 8.29
N SER A 108 -6.47 -9.51 7.02
CA SER A 108 -5.94 -10.81 6.65
C SER A 108 -4.44 -10.88 6.91
N ARG A 109 -3.96 -12.07 7.31
CA ARG A 109 -2.52 -12.33 7.54
C ARG A 109 -1.66 -11.99 6.32
N ASN A 110 -2.20 -12.19 5.11
CA ASN A 110 -1.49 -11.99 3.84
C ASN A 110 -1.75 -10.61 3.21
N GLY A 111 -2.57 -9.78 3.86
CA GLY A 111 -3.03 -8.48 3.36
C GLY A 111 -1.91 -7.50 2.98
N PRO A 112 -0.85 -7.33 3.79
CA PRO A 112 0.22 -6.37 3.47
C PRO A 112 0.94 -6.67 2.15
N VAL A 113 1.27 -7.94 1.89
CA VAL A 113 1.98 -8.35 0.67
C VAL A 113 1.10 -8.16 -0.55
N ALA A 114 -0.14 -8.65 -0.50
CA ALA A 114 -1.09 -8.49 -1.59
C ALA A 114 -1.43 -7.02 -1.87
N PHE A 115 -1.58 -6.20 -0.83
CA PHE A 115 -1.76 -4.75 -0.97
C PHE A 115 -0.58 -4.10 -1.69
N ASN A 116 0.66 -4.36 -1.23
CA ASN A 116 1.87 -3.81 -1.84
C ASN A 116 2.04 -4.28 -3.29
N SER A 117 1.70 -5.53 -3.61
CA SER A 117 1.66 -6.03 -4.98
C SER A 117 0.77 -5.19 -5.88
N THR A 118 -0.44 -4.85 -5.42
CA THR A 118 -1.33 -3.98 -6.20
C THR A 118 -0.84 -2.54 -6.29
N ALA A 119 -0.14 -2.02 -5.27
CA ALA A 119 0.51 -0.72 -5.34
C ALA A 119 1.59 -0.68 -6.43
N LEU A 120 2.41 -1.73 -6.54
CA LEU A 120 3.42 -1.87 -7.59
C LEU A 120 2.80 -1.99 -8.98
N LEU A 121 1.66 -2.67 -9.12
CA LEU A 121 0.91 -2.69 -10.37
C LEU A 121 0.52 -1.28 -10.83
N ARG A 122 0.05 -0.44 -9.91
CA ARG A 122 -0.31 0.95 -10.23
C ARG A 122 0.92 1.76 -10.64
N ILE A 123 2.04 1.59 -9.93
CA ILE A 123 3.33 2.20 -10.31
C ILE A 123 3.74 1.73 -11.71
N ALA A 124 3.57 0.45 -12.02
CA ALA A 124 3.88 -0.12 -13.33
C ALA A 124 3.05 0.53 -14.44
N TYR A 125 1.74 0.69 -14.26
CA TYR A 125 0.89 1.38 -15.23
C TYR A 125 1.26 2.85 -15.40
N ILE A 126 1.47 3.58 -14.30
CA ILE A 126 1.90 5.00 -14.36
C ILE A 126 3.24 5.11 -15.10
N ARG A 127 4.20 4.25 -14.77
CA ARG A 127 5.52 4.21 -15.42
C ARG A 127 5.40 3.75 -16.87
N LEU A 128 4.45 2.90 -17.23
CA LEU A 128 4.26 2.49 -18.62
C LEU A 128 3.71 3.63 -19.47
N THR A 129 2.88 4.50 -18.91
CA THR A 129 2.18 5.56 -19.65
C THR A 129 2.84 6.93 -19.56
N VAL A 130 3.54 7.22 -18.47
CA VAL A 130 4.14 8.53 -18.20
C VAL A 130 5.64 8.37 -18.06
N ASP A 131 6.37 9.16 -18.85
CA ASP A 131 7.80 9.30 -18.62
C ASP A 131 8.05 10.26 -17.45
N LEU A 132 8.46 9.70 -16.31
CA LEU A 132 8.84 10.47 -15.12
C LEU A 132 10.29 10.98 -15.19
N GLY A 133 11.04 10.64 -16.26
CA GLY A 133 12.42 11.04 -16.47
C GLY A 133 13.35 10.62 -15.32
N PRO A 134 14.61 11.12 -15.31
CA PRO A 134 15.54 10.92 -14.20
C PRO A 134 15.09 11.72 -12.97
N TYR A 135 14.27 11.07 -12.16
CA TYR A 135 13.84 11.50 -10.82
C TYR A 135 13.29 12.93 -10.73
N ARG A 136 12.79 13.55 -11.80
CA ARG A 136 12.32 14.97 -11.80
C ARG A 136 13.30 15.91 -11.06
N SER A 137 14.59 15.75 -11.34
CA SER A 137 15.65 16.54 -10.68
C SER A 137 15.66 16.45 -9.15
N VAL A 138 14.99 15.47 -8.52
CA VAL A 138 15.00 15.27 -7.04
C VAL A 138 16.42 15.12 -6.52
N MET A 139 17.32 14.52 -7.31
CA MET A 139 18.73 14.37 -6.95
C MET A 139 19.49 15.70 -6.85
N THR A 140 18.99 16.77 -7.49
CA THR A 140 19.55 18.12 -7.33
C THR A 140 19.32 18.70 -5.94
N ARG A 141 18.35 18.15 -5.18
CA ARG A 141 17.91 18.65 -3.86
C ARG A 141 17.57 20.15 -3.84
N ASN A 142 17.33 20.76 -5.01
CA ASN A 142 16.97 22.16 -5.14
C ASN A 142 15.46 22.29 -5.42
N PRO A 143 14.68 22.95 -4.55
CA PRO A 143 13.23 23.11 -4.72
C PRO A 143 12.83 23.81 -6.02
N ALA A 144 13.61 24.80 -6.48
CA ALA A 144 13.32 25.53 -7.71
C ALA A 144 13.59 24.66 -8.95
N CYS A 145 14.68 23.88 -8.95
CA CYS A 145 14.96 22.92 -10.02
C CYS A 145 13.91 21.81 -10.09
N LEU A 146 13.47 21.31 -8.92
CA LEU A 146 12.40 20.32 -8.83
C LEU A 146 11.09 20.89 -9.35
N ALA A 147 10.66 22.06 -8.87
CA ALA A 147 9.45 22.73 -9.35
C ALA A 147 9.50 22.97 -10.87
N LYS A 148 10.63 23.45 -11.39
CA LYS A 148 10.82 23.63 -12.83
C LYS A 148 10.74 22.30 -13.61
N SER A 149 11.26 21.20 -13.07
CA SER A 149 11.16 19.89 -13.72
C SER A 149 9.73 19.29 -13.71
N VAL A 150 8.93 19.66 -12.70
CA VAL A 150 7.54 19.19 -12.53
C VAL A 150 6.57 20.05 -13.36
N TYR A 151 6.75 21.36 -13.35
CA TYR A 151 5.81 22.33 -13.95
C TYR A 151 6.29 22.92 -15.30
N GLY A 152 7.59 22.86 -15.60
CA GLY A 152 8.23 23.61 -16.69
C GLY A 152 8.11 23.06 -18.11
N GLY A 153 7.20 22.12 -18.37
CA GLY A 153 6.62 22.00 -19.72
C GLY A 153 7.26 21.08 -20.77
N THR A 154 8.16 20.15 -20.44
CA THR A 154 8.69 19.19 -21.46
C THR A 154 8.55 17.70 -21.12
N GLY A 155 8.25 17.33 -19.87
CA GLY A 155 8.28 15.94 -19.41
C GLY A 155 6.92 15.24 -19.22
N MET A 156 5.79 15.94 -19.42
CA MET A 156 4.45 15.38 -19.23
C MET A 156 3.51 15.83 -20.35
N ASN A 157 3.85 15.53 -21.61
CA ASN A 157 2.87 15.55 -22.69
C ASN A 157 1.92 14.35 -22.51
N LEU A 158 1.00 14.46 -21.55
CA LEU A 158 -0.12 13.54 -21.39
C LEU A 158 -1.13 13.80 -22.51
N ALA A 159 -0.79 13.40 -23.72
CA ALA A 159 -1.77 13.35 -24.79
C ALA A 159 -2.87 12.36 -24.39
N ARG A 160 -4.14 12.74 -24.61
CA ARG A 160 -5.28 11.86 -24.34
C ARG A 160 -5.14 10.62 -25.20
N SER A 161 -5.09 9.47 -24.55
CA SER A 161 -4.92 8.16 -25.17
C SER A 161 -5.59 7.10 -24.31
N PRO A 162 -5.97 5.94 -24.87
CA PRO A 162 -6.49 4.82 -24.09
C PRO A 162 -5.56 4.39 -22.94
N SER A 163 -4.24 4.53 -23.14
CA SER A 163 -3.23 4.23 -22.12
C SER A 163 -3.23 5.26 -20.97
N THR A 164 -3.35 6.56 -21.27
CA THR A 164 -3.47 7.60 -20.22
C THR A 164 -4.79 7.51 -19.46
N ASP A 165 -5.90 7.14 -20.13
CA ASP A 165 -7.18 6.88 -19.48
C ASP A 165 -7.09 5.67 -18.52
N LEU A 166 -6.38 4.60 -18.92
CA LEU A 166 -6.13 3.45 -18.05
C LEU A 166 -5.29 3.86 -16.83
N ALA A 167 -4.25 4.67 -17.00
CA ALA A 167 -3.43 5.17 -15.90
C ALA A 167 -4.25 6.03 -14.92
N MET A 168 -5.06 6.96 -15.45
CA MET A 168 -5.98 7.78 -14.65
C MET A 168 -6.98 6.92 -13.89
N LEU A 169 -7.58 5.92 -14.55
CA LEU A 169 -8.50 4.98 -13.90
C LEU A 169 -7.82 4.22 -12.75
N GLN A 170 -6.57 3.78 -12.93
CA GLN A 170 -5.81 3.15 -11.85
C GLN A 170 -5.55 4.12 -10.70
N CYS A 171 -5.12 5.36 -10.97
CA CYS A 171 -4.96 6.43 -9.98
C CYS A 171 -6.26 6.69 -9.19
N THR A 172 -7.39 6.82 -9.87
CA THR A 172 -8.70 7.01 -9.24
C THR A 172 -9.07 5.82 -8.35
N ARG A 173 -8.83 4.58 -8.81
CA ARG A 173 -9.04 3.37 -8.01
C ARG A 173 -8.15 3.35 -6.76
N VAL A 174 -6.90 3.82 -6.85
CA VAL A 174 -6.00 3.97 -5.69
C VAL A 174 -6.60 4.92 -4.67
N LEU A 175 -6.93 6.14 -5.10
CA LEU A 175 -7.46 7.18 -4.23
C LEU A 175 -8.76 6.71 -3.59
N GLY A 176 -9.64 6.07 -4.35
CA GLY A 176 -10.87 5.48 -3.83
C GLY A 176 -10.60 4.44 -2.74
N ILE A 177 -9.59 3.59 -2.89
CA ILE A 177 -9.23 2.58 -1.88
C ILE A 177 -8.57 3.23 -0.66
N ILE A 178 -7.65 4.18 -0.83
CA ILE A 178 -6.99 4.89 0.27
C ILE A 178 -8.00 5.69 1.08
N VAL A 179 -8.90 6.42 0.42
CA VAL A 179 -9.96 7.19 1.08
C VAL A 179 -10.92 6.25 1.80
N LYS A 180 -11.44 5.20 1.14
CA LYS A 180 -12.38 4.26 1.79
C LYS A 180 -11.74 3.51 2.95
N LYS A 181 -10.51 3.02 2.80
CA LYS A 181 -9.80 2.30 3.87
C LYS A 181 -9.34 3.23 5.00
N GLY A 182 -8.88 4.42 4.67
CA GLY A 182 -8.51 5.46 5.63
C GLY A 182 -9.71 5.83 6.52
N ILE A 183 -10.84 6.15 5.90
CA ILE A 183 -12.09 6.45 6.63
C ILE A 183 -12.55 5.24 7.45
N ALA A 184 -12.47 4.02 6.90
CA ALA A 184 -12.88 2.81 7.63
C ALA A 184 -11.97 2.50 8.84
N PHE A 185 -10.66 2.67 8.68
CA PHE A 185 -9.69 2.51 9.76
C PHE A 185 -9.87 3.58 10.83
N GLU A 186 -10.00 4.84 10.43
CA GLU A 186 -10.28 5.96 11.33
C GLU A 186 -11.56 5.73 12.13
N ARG A 187 -12.64 5.29 11.46
CA ARG A 187 -13.90 4.94 12.12
C ARG A 187 -13.75 3.78 13.10
N LYS A 188 -12.98 2.74 12.75
CA LYS A 188 -12.72 1.60 13.64
C LYS A 188 -11.91 2.03 14.86
N LEU A 189 -10.87 2.83 14.67
CA LEU A 189 -10.04 3.37 15.74
C LEU A 189 -10.86 4.26 16.68
N LEU A 190 -11.63 5.20 16.12
CA LEU A 190 -12.57 6.03 16.89
C LEU A 190 -13.60 5.18 17.63
N GLY A 191 -14.11 4.11 17.03
CA GLY A 191 -15.04 3.17 17.68
C GLY A 191 -14.40 2.43 18.86
N MET A 192 -13.15 1.97 18.71
CA MET A 192 -12.40 1.33 19.80
C MET A 192 -12.11 2.31 20.94
N ILE A 193 -11.68 3.53 20.62
CA ILE A 193 -11.46 4.59 21.61
C ILE A 193 -12.76 4.94 22.32
N ALA A 194 -13.87 5.08 21.58
CA ALA A 194 -15.18 5.36 22.15
C ALA A 194 -15.66 4.24 23.08
N ALA A 195 -15.46 2.97 22.71
CA ALA A 195 -15.78 1.84 23.58
C ALA A 195 -14.98 1.92 24.88
N ILE A 196 -13.66 2.10 24.80
CA ILE A 196 -12.80 2.19 25.99
C ILE A 196 -13.22 3.36 26.89
N VAL A 197 -13.49 4.54 26.33
CA VAL A 197 -13.93 5.69 27.12
C VAL A 197 -15.34 5.48 27.70
N ASN A 198 -16.24 4.81 26.99
CA ASN A 198 -17.59 4.53 27.48
C ASN A 198 -17.63 3.47 28.59
N GLU A 199 -16.63 2.62 28.71
CA GLU A 199 -16.45 1.70 29.85
C GLU A 199 -15.90 2.42 31.10
N THR A 200 -15.61 3.73 31.01
CA THR A 200 -15.16 4.55 32.14
C THR A 200 -16.25 5.50 32.61
N LEU A 201 -16.00 6.16 33.75
CA LEU A 201 -16.86 7.19 34.32
C LEU A 201 -17.16 8.39 33.38
N TYR A 202 -16.43 8.52 32.25
CA TYR A 202 -16.60 9.61 31.29
C TYR A 202 -17.66 9.35 30.20
N ALA A 203 -18.31 8.17 30.21
CA ALA A 203 -19.31 7.79 29.20
C ALA A 203 -20.44 8.82 29.02
N SER A 204 -21.00 9.29 30.13
CA SER A 204 -22.10 10.27 30.13
C SER A 204 -21.67 11.66 29.65
N GLN A 205 -20.38 11.96 29.67
CA GLN A 205 -19.83 13.26 29.27
C GLN A 205 -19.54 13.33 27.77
N VAL A 206 -19.15 12.20 27.15
CA VAL A 206 -18.96 12.09 25.70
C VAL A 206 -20.29 12.20 24.94
N GLN A 207 -21.37 11.68 25.53
CA GLN A 207 -22.69 11.67 24.90
C GLN A 207 -23.44 13.03 24.97
N LYS A 208 -22.89 14.03 25.69
CA LYS A 208 -23.49 15.37 25.82
C LYS A 208 -23.46 16.18 24.52
N ASP A 209 -22.50 15.92 23.63
CA ASP A 209 -22.43 16.62 22.35
C ASP A 209 -23.23 15.87 21.30
N SER A 210 -24.19 16.56 20.69
CA SER A 210 -24.97 16.02 19.57
C SER A 210 -24.13 15.95 18.27
N GLU A 211 -23.16 16.86 18.11
CA GLU A 211 -22.31 16.92 16.92
C GLU A 211 -21.17 15.88 16.94
N ALA A 212 -20.92 15.26 15.78
CA ALA A 212 -19.83 14.29 15.63
C ALA A 212 -18.44 14.88 15.89
N SER A 213 -18.20 16.13 15.48
CA SER A 213 -16.94 16.86 15.72
C SER A 213 -16.70 17.10 17.22
N GLY A 214 -17.74 17.51 17.97
CA GLY A 214 -17.71 17.67 19.42
C GLY A 214 -17.42 16.36 20.14
N ARG A 215 -18.11 15.27 19.76
CA ARG A 215 -17.87 13.93 20.31
C ARG A 215 -16.43 13.44 20.11
N ILE A 216 -15.86 13.63 18.92
CA ILE A 216 -14.47 13.24 18.63
C ILE A 216 -13.48 14.04 19.51
N ARG A 217 -13.69 15.35 19.67
CA ARG A 217 -12.85 16.19 20.55
C ARG A 217 -12.93 15.77 22.01
N ARG A 218 -14.13 15.47 22.52
CA ARG A 218 -14.31 14.95 23.89
C ARG A 218 -13.66 13.58 24.08
N LEU A 219 -13.80 12.67 23.10
CA LEU A 219 -13.12 11.37 23.13
C LEU A 219 -11.59 11.54 23.22
N ALA A 220 -11.01 12.47 22.45
CA ALA A 220 -9.59 12.77 22.52
C ALA A 220 -9.19 13.27 23.91
N ALA A 221 -9.93 14.23 24.48
CA ALA A 221 -9.64 14.78 25.80
C ALA A 221 -9.74 13.74 26.92
N PHE A 222 -10.79 12.92 26.92
CA PHE A 222 -10.96 11.87 27.93
C PHE A 222 -9.96 10.72 27.77
N THR A 223 -9.56 10.40 26.55
CA THR A 223 -8.45 9.46 26.32
C THR A 223 -7.17 9.96 26.98
N VAL A 224 -6.79 11.22 26.74
CA VAL A 224 -5.60 11.84 27.36
C VAL A 224 -5.71 11.86 28.88
N ARG A 225 -6.90 12.12 29.44
CA ARG A 225 -7.14 12.07 30.89
C ARG A 225 -6.96 10.67 31.48
N ILE A 226 -7.52 9.64 30.84
CA ILE A 226 -7.36 8.24 31.27
C ILE A 226 -5.88 7.86 31.30
N TRP A 227 -5.10 8.26 30.30
CA TRP A 227 -3.65 8.06 30.28
C TRP A 227 -2.93 8.80 31.40
N ALA A 228 -3.33 10.05 31.70
CA ALA A 228 -2.75 10.80 32.80
C ALA A 228 -3.01 10.11 34.15
N ASP A 229 -4.24 9.63 34.38
CA ASP A 229 -4.62 8.96 35.62
C ASP A 229 -3.97 7.59 35.78
N ALA A 230 -3.80 6.82 34.70
CA ALA A 230 -3.07 5.55 34.70
C ALA A 230 -1.59 5.71 35.09
N LEU A 231 -0.99 6.88 34.82
CA LEU A 231 0.40 7.20 35.11
C LEU A 231 0.60 7.88 36.49
N ARG A 232 -0.47 8.10 37.26
CA ARG A 232 -0.47 8.86 38.53
C ARG A 232 -0.04 8.04 39.77
N GLY A 233 0.23 6.75 39.64
CA GLY A 233 0.74 5.92 40.77
C GLY A 233 2.10 6.41 41.28
N GLU A 234 2.58 5.90 42.43
CA GLU A 234 3.94 6.13 42.97
C GLU A 234 5.00 5.68 41.94
N PRO A 235 5.53 6.56 41.09
CA PRO A 235 6.34 6.13 39.97
C PRO A 235 7.79 6.05 40.43
N ILE A 236 8.44 4.91 40.19
CA ILE A 236 9.88 4.70 40.47
C ILE A 236 10.74 5.79 39.80
N LEU A 237 10.26 6.42 38.73
CA LEU A 237 10.95 7.46 37.96
C LEU A 237 10.15 8.76 37.94
N HIS A 238 10.77 9.84 38.42
CA HIS A 238 10.21 11.21 38.45
C HIS A 238 9.70 11.71 37.09
N MET A 239 10.30 11.23 35.99
CA MET A 239 9.88 11.58 34.62
C MET A 239 8.44 11.15 34.30
N VAL A 240 7.97 10.04 34.87
CA VAL A 240 6.60 9.53 34.65
C VAL A 240 5.57 10.47 35.29
N LYS A 241 5.88 11.04 36.46
CA LYS A 241 5.06 12.06 37.12
C LYS A 241 4.95 13.33 36.26
N THR A 242 6.08 13.82 35.75
CA THR A 242 6.11 15.00 34.87
C THR A 242 5.29 14.80 33.60
N ILE A 243 5.33 13.60 33.01
CA ILE A 243 4.52 13.26 31.83
C ILE A 243 3.02 13.21 32.19
N SER A 244 2.64 12.59 33.31
CA SER A 244 1.24 12.53 33.79
C SER A 244 0.65 13.92 34.03
N ASP A 245 1.40 14.81 34.70
CA ASP A 245 0.97 16.18 34.97
C ASP A 245 0.79 16.98 33.66
N GLY A 246 1.71 16.80 32.70
CA GLY A 246 1.63 17.41 31.37
C GLY A 246 0.42 16.93 30.56
N LEU A 247 0.12 15.62 30.60
CA LEU A 247 -1.06 15.05 29.95
C LEU A 247 -2.36 15.54 30.60
N SER A 248 -2.40 15.69 31.93
CA SER A 248 -3.55 16.26 32.64
C SER A 248 -3.86 17.68 32.16
N LEU A 249 -2.84 18.54 32.08
CA LEU A 249 -2.98 19.92 31.62
C LEU A 249 -3.45 20.01 30.16
N ALA A 250 -2.97 19.10 29.30
CA ALA A 250 -3.40 19.02 27.91
C ALA A 250 -4.88 18.61 27.80
N ALA A 251 -5.34 17.66 28.61
CA ALA A 251 -6.74 17.27 28.67
C ALA A 251 -7.63 18.44 29.12
N ASP A 252 -7.23 19.20 30.14
CA ASP A 252 -7.97 20.39 30.60
C ASP A 252 -8.14 21.44 29.51
N LYS A 253 -7.07 21.74 28.76
CA LYS A 253 -7.11 22.69 27.64
C LYS A 253 -8.02 22.22 26.51
N LEU A 254 -8.04 20.92 26.23
CA LEU A 254 -8.92 20.35 25.20
C LEU A 254 -10.40 20.37 25.61
N ILE A 255 -10.69 20.29 26.92
CA ILE A 255 -12.06 20.38 27.46
C ILE A 255 -12.53 21.84 27.54
N SER A 256 -11.63 22.78 27.85
CA SER A 256 -11.96 24.21 28.01
C SER A 256 -12.00 25.00 26.70
N ALA A 257 -11.54 24.43 25.58
CA ALA A 257 -11.61 25.05 24.25
C ALA A 257 -12.99 24.83 23.55
N ASN A 258 -13.99 24.39 24.33
CA ASN A 258 -15.41 24.30 23.98
C ASN A 258 -16.16 25.58 24.39
#